data_AF-A0AAZ1WX28-F1
#
_entry.id   AF-A0AAZ1WX28-F1
#
_cell.length_a   1.000
_cell.length_b   1.000
_cell.length_c   1.000
_cell.angle_alpha   90.00
_cell.angle_beta   90.00
_cell.angle_gamma   90.00
#
_symmetry.space_group_name_H-M   'P 1'
#
loop_
_entity.id
_entity.type
_entity.pdbx_description
1 polymer ?
#
loop_
_entity_poly.entity_id
_entity_poly.type
_entity_poly.pdbx_seq_one_letter_code
_entity_poly.pdbx_strand_id
1 'polypeptide(L)'
;INNPEQWSLSSEEPLLKENPHRFVIFPIKYHDIWQMYKKAEASFWTAEEVGGSVQDLQHWEALKDERYFISHVLAFFAASDGIVNENLDGFNGFTGLFTGVPD
;
A
#
# COMPACT_ATOMS: atom_id res chain seq x y z
N ILE A 1 -22.38 -14.65 -16.47
CA ILE A 1 -21.21 -14.05 -15.77
C ILE A 1 -21.69 -12.70 -15.27
N ASN A 2 -21.74 -12.54 -13.96
CA ASN A 2 -22.25 -11.39 -13.17
C ASN A 2 -23.78 -11.35 -12.97
N ASN A 3 -24.23 -11.92 -11.84
CA ASN A 3 -25.55 -11.66 -11.26
C ASN A 3 -25.49 -10.33 -10.49
N PRO A 4 -26.24 -9.29 -10.87
CA PRO A 4 -26.24 -7.99 -10.19
C PRO A 4 -26.74 -8.03 -8.75
N GLU A 5 -27.42 -9.10 -8.33
CA GLU A 5 -27.90 -9.27 -6.94
C GLU A 5 -26.80 -9.63 -5.94
N GLN A 6 -25.60 -10.02 -6.39
CA GLN A 6 -24.50 -10.41 -5.49
C GLN A 6 -24.02 -9.27 -4.58
N TRP A 7 -24.29 -8.01 -4.95
CA TRP A 7 -23.89 -6.81 -4.21
C TRP A 7 -24.86 -6.41 -3.09
N SER A 8 -25.97 -7.14 -2.89
CA SER A 8 -26.97 -6.81 -1.86
C SER A 8 -26.66 -7.38 -0.46
N LEU A 9 -25.53 -8.07 -0.28
CA LEU A 9 -25.05 -8.59 1.03
C LEU A 9 -24.14 -7.59 1.78
N SER A 10 -23.90 -6.40 1.23
CA SER A 10 -22.95 -5.41 1.76
C SER A 10 -23.34 -4.80 3.11
N SER A 11 -24.59 -4.96 3.55
CA SER A 11 -25.08 -4.44 4.82
C SER A 11 -24.58 -5.21 6.06
N GLU A 12 -23.96 -6.39 5.89
CA GLU A 12 -23.47 -7.22 6.99
C GLU A 12 -21.95 -7.45 7.00
N GLU A 13 -21.17 -6.78 6.13
CA GLU A 13 -19.72 -6.99 6.09
C GLU A 13 -19.03 -6.41 7.34
N PRO A 14 -18.46 -7.23 8.23
CA PRO A 14 -17.98 -6.76 9.54
C PRO A 14 -16.79 -5.80 9.48
N LEU A 15 -16.04 -5.81 8.37
CA LEU A 15 -14.89 -4.93 8.15
C LEU A 15 -15.30 -3.54 7.65
N LEU A 16 -16.47 -3.43 7.00
CA LEU A 16 -17.03 -2.17 6.49
C LEU A 16 -18.04 -1.55 7.46
N LYS A 17 -18.20 -2.13 8.66
CA LYS A 17 -19.11 -1.65 9.71
C LYS A 17 -18.39 -0.82 10.77
N GLU A 18 -18.88 0.40 10.99
CA GLU A 18 -18.31 1.33 11.97
C GLU A 18 -18.33 0.73 13.37
N ASN A 19 -17.25 0.94 14.11
CA ASN A 19 -17.13 0.49 15.49
C ASN A 19 -16.76 1.65 16.42
N PRO A 20 -17.74 2.49 16.81
CA PRO A 20 -17.51 3.67 17.65
C PRO A 20 -17.12 3.33 19.09
N HIS A 21 -16.96 2.04 19.45
CA HIS A 21 -16.63 1.59 20.80
C HIS A 21 -15.23 1.00 20.92
N ARG A 22 -14.43 0.98 19.83
CA ARG A 22 -13.07 0.42 19.84
C ARG A 22 -12.03 1.52 19.65
N PHE A 23 -11.61 2.12 20.77
CA PHE A 23 -10.59 3.17 20.80
C PHE A 23 -9.17 2.65 21.07
N VAL A 24 -9.05 1.37 21.42
CA VAL A 24 -7.77 0.71 21.70
C VAL A 24 -7.65 -0.54 20.85
N ILE A 25 -6.42 -0.83 20.42
CA ILE A 25 -6.16 -1.96 19.53
C ILE A 25 -6.31 -3.31 20.24
N PHE A 26 -6.11 -3.34 21.56
CA PHE A 26 -6.25 -4.55 22.37
C PHE A 26 -7.68 -4.70 22.95
N PRO A 27 -8.19 -5.94 23.04
CA PRO A 27 -7.62 -7.18 22.50
C PRO A 27 -7.75 -7.26 20.97
N ILE A 28 -6.78 -7.94 20.33
CA ILE A 28 -6.72 -8.10 18.88
C ILE A 28 -7.86 -9.02 18.43
N LYS A 29 -8.68 -8.56 17.47
CA LYS A 29 -9.78 -9.36 16.91
C LYS A 29 -9.34 -10.21 15.72
N TYR A 30 -8.67 -9.58 14.75
CA TYR A 30 -8.20 -10.20 13.51
C TYR A 30 -6.69 -10.47 13.59
N HIS A 31 -6.33 -11.68 14.01
CA HIS A 31 -4.94 -12.06 14.29
C HIS A 31 -4.10 -12.23 13.02
N ASP A 32 -4.72 -12.70 11.95
CA ASP A 32 -4.16 -12.83 10.61
C ASP A 32 -3.77 -11.46 10.01
N ILE A 33 -4.67 -10.49 10.07
CA ILE A 33 -4.41 -9.10 9.63
C ILE A 33 -3.28 -8.50 10.47
N TRP A 34 -3.31 -8.71 11.79
CA TRP A 34 -2.26 -8.23 12.70
C TRP A 34 -0.89 -8.85 12.39
N GLN A 35 -0.83 -10.15 12.09
CA GLN A 35 0.41 -10.81 11.70
C GLN A 35 0.98 -10.24 10.41
N MET A 36 0.12 -9.96 9.41
CA MET A 36 0.56 -9.32 8.16
C MET A 36 1.07 -7.91 8.40
N TYR A 37 0.38 -7.13 9.24
CA TYR A 37 0.85 -5.80 9.67
C TYR A 37 2.23 -5.88 10.34
N LYS A 38 2.43 -6.80 11.30
CA LYS A 38 3.72 -6.98 11.98
C LYS A 38 4.82 -7.46 11.05
N LYS A 39 4.48 -8.26 10.04
CA LYS A 39 5.43 -8.66 9.00
C LYS A 39 5.84 -7.46 8.12
N ALA A 40 4.90 -6.60 7.75
CA ALA A 40 5.17 -5.38 7.00
C ALA A 40 6.02 -4.40 7.83
N GLU A 41 5.69 -4.18 9.12
CA GLU A 41 6.46 -3.36 10.06
C GLU A 41 7.90 -3.87 10.21
N ALA A 42 8.09 -5.19 10.31
CA ALA A 42 9.41 -5.82 10.36
C ALA A 42 10.19 -5.74 9.03
N SER A 43 9.53 -5.35 7.94
CA SER A 43 10.11 -5.20 6.60
C SER A 43 10.33 -3.73 6.22
N PHE A 44 10.37 -2.84 7.20
CA PHE A 44 10.62 -1.42 6.99
C PHE A 44 12.05 -1.19 6.49
N TRP A 45 12.19 -0.36 5.46
CA TRP A 45 13.46 0.06 4.88
C TRP A 45 13.36 1.53 4.45
N THR A 46 14.47 2.26 4.49
CA THR A 46 14.52 3.65 4.00
C THR A 46 15.26 3.77 2.68
N ALA A 47 15.00 4.83 1.91
CA ALA A 47 15.65 5.06 0.62
C ALA A 47 17.18 5.15 0.73
N GLU A 48 17.70 5.62 1.87
CA GLU A 48 19.12 5.68 2.18
C GLU A 48 19.78 4.30 2.26
N GLU A 49 19.03 3.25 2.61
CA GLU A 49 19.51 1.87 2.70
C GLU A 49 19.77 1.25 1.32
N VAL A 50 19.07 1.71 0.28
CA VAL A 50 19.25 1.22 -1.09
C VAL A 50 20.50 1.81 -1.74
N GLY A 51 20.99 2.96 -1.23
CA GLY A 51 22.27 3.56 -1.59
C GLY A 51 22.42 3.85 -3.08
N GLY A 52 22.35 5.13 -3.48
CA GLY A 52 22.83 5.56 -4.79
C GLY A 52 24.35 5.42 -4.86
N SER A 53 24.85 4.22 -5.11
CA SER A 53 26.28 3.97 -5.07
C SER A 53 26.94 4.66 -6.26
N VAL A 54 28.12 5.27 -6.04
CA VAL A 54 28.95 5.81 -7.14
C VAL A 54 29.22 4.73 -8.20
N GLN A 55 29.16 3.44 -7.82
CA GLN A 55 29.30 2.29 -8.69
C GLN A 55 28.08 2.10 -9.61
N ASP A 56 26.86 2.33 -9.14
CA ASP A 56 25.65 2.25 -9.97
C ASP A 56 25.64 3.31 -11.07
N LEU A 57 26.14 4.52 -10.78
CA LEU A 57 26.31 5.56 -11.79
C LEU A 57 27.34 5.17 -12.85
N GLN A 58 28.43 4.50 -12.46
CA GLN A 58 29.44 3.99 -13.40
C GLN A 58 28.87 2.87 -14.27
N HIS A 59 28.12 1.94 -13.68
CA HIS A 59 27.43 0.89 -14.43
C HIS A 59 26.37 1.47 -15.37
N TRP A 60 25.64 2.48 -14.93
CA TRP A 60 24.63 3.17 -15.73
C TRP A 60 25.21 3.81 -17.00
N GLU A 61 26.36 4.48 -16.90
CA GLU A 61 27.03 5.07 -18.06
C GLU A 61 27.65 4.03 -19.01
N ALA A 62 27.90 2.80 -18.54
CA ALA A 62 28.36 1.69 -19.37
C ALA A 62 27.23 1.04 -20.19
N LEU A 63 25.96 1.23 -19.80
CA LEU A 63 24.79 0.72 -20.51
C LEU A 63 24.50 1.55 -21.77
N LYS A 64 24.31 0.87 -22.91
CA LYS A 64 23.99 1.51 -24.20
C LYS A 64 22.48 1.43 -24.50
N ASP A 65 22.04 0.31 -25.05
CA ASP A 65 20.65 0.14 -25.51
C ASP A 65 19.69 -0.15 -24.34
N GLU A 66 20.17 -0.82 -23.29
CA GLU A 66 19.40 -1.18 -22.10
C GLU A 66 19.01 0.05 -21.26
N ARG A 67 19.79 1.13 -21.35
CA ARG A 67 19.54 2.39 -20.64
C ARG A 67 18.19 2.98 -21.03
N TYR A 68 17.84 2.93 -22.32
CA TYR A 68 16.55 3.42 -22.82
C TYR A 68 15.39 2.64 -22.20
N PHE A 69 15.50 1.31 -22.18
CA PHE A 69 14.50 0.43 -21.58
C PHE A 69 14.35 0.67 -20.08
N ILE A 70 15.45 0.66 -19.33
CA ILE A 70 15.43 0.86 -17.87
C ILE A 70 14.88 2.25 -17.52
N SER A 71 15.22 3.29 -18.28
CA SER A 71 14.69 4.63 -18.09
C SER A 71 13.16 4.68 -18.23
N HIS A 72 12.60 3.97 -19.21
CA HIS A 72 11.15 3.91 -19.41
C HIS A 72 10.44 3.14 -18.28
N VAL A 73 11.05 2.05 -17.81
CA VAL A 73 10.53 1.28 -16.67
C VAL A 73 10.52 2.15 -15.40
N LEU A 74 11.59 2.87 -15.11
CA LEU A 74 11.67 3.79 -13.98
C LEU A 74 10.65 4.93 -14.09
N ALA A 75 10.51 5.53 -15.28
CA ALA A 75 9.52 6.58 -15.53
C ALA A 75 8.08 6.08 -15.35
N PHE A 76 7.79 4.85 -15.77
CA PHE A 76 6.49 4.22 -15.57
C PHE A 76 6.17 4.06 -14.07
N PHE A 77 7.10 3.51 -13.29
CA PHE A 77 6.90 3.34 -11.84
C PHE A 77 6.72 4.69 -11.14
N ALA A 78 7.56 5.68 -11.44
CA ALA A 78 7.46 7.03 -10.87
C ALA A 78 6.12 7.72 -11.19
N ALA A 79 5.57 7.52 -12.38
CA ALA A 79 4.28 8.08 -12.77
C ALA A 79 3.09 7.30 -12.19
N SER A 80 3.21 5.98 -12.06
CA SER A 80 2.12 5.12 -11.59
C SER A 80 1.90 5.15 -10.08
N ASP A 81 2.94 5.46 -9.30
CA ASP A 81 2.92 5.41 -7.83
C ASP A 81 1.79 6.29 -7.24
N GLY A 82 1.57 7.48 -7.80
CA GLY A 82 0.50 8.38 -7.36
C GLY A 82 -0.91 7.79 -7.52
N ILE A 83 -1.20 7.11 -8.62
CA ILE A 83 -2.53 6.53 -8.88
C ILE A 83 -2.83 5.38 -7.90
N VAL A 84 -1.81 4.60 -7.54
CA VAL A 84 -1.97 3.50 -6.58
C VAL A 84 -2.16 4.07 -5.17
N ASN A 85 -1.40 5.10 -4.79
CA ASN A 85 -1.55 5.76 -3.49
C ASN A 85 -2.94 6.40 -3.34
N GLU A 86 -3.48 7.06 -4.37
CA GLU A 86 -4.85 7.59 -4.33
C GLU A 86 -5.90 6.50 -4.07
N ASN A 87 -5.73 5.31 -4.64
CA ASN A 87 -6.64 4.19 -4.40
C ASN A 87 -6.52 3.64 -2.98
N LEU A 88 -5.29 3.53 -2.46
CA LEU A 88 -5.04 3.08 -1.09
C LEU A 88 -5.53 4.11 -0.07
N ASP A 89 -5.35 5.39 -0.34
CA ASP A 89 -5.87 6.49 0.48
C ASP A 89 -7.39 6.58 0.40
N GLY A 90 -7.99 6.30 -0.74
CA GLY A 90 -9.45 6.15 -0.87
C GLY A 90 -9.99 4.98 -0.03
N PHE A 91 -9.29 3.85 -0.02
CA PHE A 91 -9.60 2.72 0.87
C PHE A 91 -9.40 3.11 2.34
N ASN A 92 -8.28 3.75 2.67
CA ASN A 92 -7.97 4.19 4.02
C ASN A 92 -8.96 5.23 4.52
N GLY A 93 -9.40 6.18 3.69
CA GLY A 93 -10.40 7.19 4.00
C GLY A 93 -11.80 6.58 4.19
N PHE A 94 -12.13 5.55 3.41
CA PHE A 94 -13.30 4.72 3.68
C PHE A 94 -13.18 4.00 5.04
N THR A 95 -11.98 3.63 5.49
CA THR A 95 -11.75 3.02 6.83
C THR A 95 -11.39 4.02 7.94
N GLY A 96 -11.07 5.27 7.62
CA GLY A 96 -10.55 6.30 8.55
C GLY A 96 -11.63 6.91 9.40
N LEU A 97 -12.88 6.89 8.90
CA LEU A 97 -14.08 7.09 9.72
C LEU A 97 -14.20 6.06 10.87
N PHE A 98 -13.46 4.95 10.81
CA PHE A 98 -13.62 3.80 11.72
C PHE A 98 -12.53 3.72 12.79
N THR A 99 -11.41 4.44 12.65
CA THR A 99 -10.30 4.42 13.63
C THR A 99 -10.26 5.65 14.53
N GLY A 100 -10.96 6.73 14.18
CA GLY A 100 -11.08 7.93 15.03
C GLY A 100 -9.76 8.63 15.34
N VAL A 101 -8.72 8.39 14.54
CA VAL A 101 -7.45 9.12 14.61
C VAL A 101 -7.55 10.28 13.62
N PRO A 102 -7.55 11.55 14.07
CA PRO A 102 -7.52 12.69 13.16
C PRO A 102 -6.14 12.81 12.49
N ASP A 103 -6.14 13.33 11.27
CA ASP A 103 -4.94 13.61 10.46
C ASP A 103 -3.84 14.38 11.22
#